data_AF-A0A952XI83-F1
#
_entry.id   AF-A0A952XI83-F1
#
_cell.length_a   1.000
_cell.length_b   1.000
_cell.length_c   1.000
_cell.angle_alpha   90.00
_cell.angle_beta   90.00
_cell.angle_gamma   90.00
#
_symmetry.space_group_name_H-M   'P 1'
#
loop_
_entity.id
_entity.type
_entity.pdbx_description
1 polymer ?
#
loop_
_entity_poly.entity_id
_entity_poly.type
_entity_poly.pdbx_seq_one_letter_code
_entity_poly.pdbx_strand_id
1 'polypeptide(L)' 'MKSAVIVFPGSNCDRDAARALQRITGAPATMVWHKETTLPDGLDLVVLPGGFSYGDYLRSGAMAAKS' A
#
# COMPACT_ATOMS: atom_id res chain seq x y z
N MET A 1 7.13 7.23 13.58
CA MET A 1 6.33 6.06 13.17
C MET A 1 6.89 5.55 11.86
N LYS A 2 7.33 4.31 11.80
CA LYS A 2 7.75 3.66 10.56
C LYS A 2 6.52 3.02 9.91
N SER A 3 6.14 3.51 8.74
CA SER A 3 4.95 3.05 8.04
C SER A 3 5.27 2.58 6.62
N ALA A 4 4.49 1.64 6.11
CA ALA A 4 4.57 1.16 4.74
C ALA A 4 3.21 1.26 4.05
N VAL A 5 3.23 1.53 2.73
CA VAL A 5 2.06 1.48 1.85
C VAL A 5 2.31 0.42 0.79
N ILE A 6 1.43 -0.57 0.68
CA ILE A 6 1.54 -1.63 -0.32
C ILE A 6 1.05 -1.12 -1.68
N VAL A 7 1.78 -1.41 -2.74
CA VAL A 7 1.45 -1.00 -4.11
C VAL A 7 1.04 -2.23 -4.92
N PHE A 8 -0.21 -2.24 -5.39
CA PHE A 8 -0.71 -3.21 -6.36
C PHE A 8 -0.82 -2.59 -7.75
N PRO A 9 -0.75 -3.39 -8.84
CA PRO A 9 -1.17 -2.94 -10.16
C PRO A 9 -2.60 -2.37 -10.11
N GLY A 10 -2.81 -1.15 -10.60
CA GLY A 10 -4.13 -0.51 -10.62
C GLY A 10 -4.61 0.10 -9.31
N SER A 11 -3.86 -0.02 -8.20
CA SER A 11 -4.06 0.87 -7.05
C SER A 11 -3.85 2.33 -7.49
N ASN A 12 -4.64 3.24 -6.93
CA ASN A 12 -4.59 4.65 -7.30
C ASN A 12 -4.52 5.60 -6.10
N CYS A 13 -4.77 5.12 -4.88
CA CYS A 13 -4.65 5.91 -3.64
C CYS A 13 -3.34 5.64 -2.87
N ASP A 14 -2.38 4.89 -3.42
CA ASP A 14 -1.09 4.61 -2.75
C ASP A 14 -0.30 5.89 -2.43
N ARG A 15 -0.17 6.81 -3.39
CA ARG A 15 0.48 8.12 -3.18
C ARG A 15 -0.29 9.02 -2.22
N ASP A 16 -1.62 8.94 -2.20
CA ASP A 16 -2.44 9.73 -1.28
C ASP A 16 -2.26 9.25 0.16
N ALA A 17 -2.24 7.94 0.37
CA ALA A 17 -1.92 7.33 1.66
C ALA A 17 -0.50 7.72 2.13
N ALA A 18 0.50 7.61 1.25
CA ALA A 18 1.88 7.97 1.59
C ALA A 18 2.01 9.46 1.96
N ARG A 19 1.33 10.35 1.23
CA ARG A 19 1.31 11.78 1.52
C ARG A 19 0.61 12.10 2.83
N ALA A 20 -0.51 11.45 3.13
CA ALA A 20 -1.22 11.62 4.38
C ALA A 20 -0.36 11.18 5.58
N LEU A 21 0.28 10.01 5.46
CA LEU A 21 1.20 9.51 6.49
C LEU A 21 2.35 10.49 6.72
N GLN A 22 3.02 10.96 5.66
CA GLN A 22 4.10 11.94 5.80
C GLN A 22 3.68 13.22 6.51
N ARG A 23 2.48 13.74 6.19
CA ARG A 23 1.95 14.96 6.83
C ARG A 23 1.65 14.78 8.31
N ILE A 24 1.16 13.61 8.71
CA ILE A 24 0.74 13.34 10.10
C ILE A 24 1.93 12.94 10.97
N THR A 25 2.88 12.17 10.43
CA THR A 25 3.99 11.60 11.21
C THR A 25 5.30 12.38 11.07
N GLY A 26 5.41 13.27 10.07
CA GLY A 26 6.65 13.94 9.70
C GLY A 26 7.68 13.05 8.98
N ALA A 27 7.36 11.77 8.73
CA ALA A 27 8.26 10.81 8.10
C ALA A 27 7.60 10.15 6.87
N PRO A 28 8.34 9.98 5.74
CA PRO A 28 7.78 9.33 4.56
C PRO A 28 7.46 7.85 4.84
N ALA A 29 6.35 7.38 4.27
CA ALA A 29 6.03 5.95 4.27
C ALA A 29 6.88 5.22 3.22
N THR A 30 7.30 3.99 3.52
CA THR A 30 7.95 3.11 2.55
C THR A 30 6.93 2.56 1.56
N MET A 31 7.13 2.78 0.27
CA MET A 31 6.30 2.16 -0.77
C MET A 31 6.81 0.75 -1.03
N VAL A 32 5.97 -0.26 -0.80
CA VAL A 32 6.34 -1.68 -0.91
C VAL A 32 5.56 -2.32 -2.04
N TRP A 33 6.25 -2.92 -3.00
CA TRP A 33 5.58 -3.64 -4.09
C TRP A 33 4.91 -4.91 -3.56
N HIS A 34 3.69 -5.23 -4.01
CA HIS A 34 2.92 -6.33 -3.45
C HIS A 34 3.57 -7.72 -3.56
N LYS A 35 4.54 -7.91 -4.47
CA LYS A 35 5.30 -9.16 -4.63
C LYS A 35 6.53 -9.27 -3.73
N GLU A 36 6.86 -8.23 -2.97
CA GLU A 36 7.92 -8.34 -1.98
C GLU A 36 7.54 -9.40 -0.94
N THR A 37 8.48 -10.31 -0.67
CA THR A 37 8.24 -11.44 0.25
C THR A 37 8.56 -11.11 1.71
N THR A 38 9.15 -9.92 1.93
CA THR A 38 9.53 -9.41 3.23
C THR A 38 9.11 -7.96 3.36
N LEU A 39 8.71 -7.56 4.57
CA LEU A 39 8.46 -6.17 4.90
C LEU A 39 9.69 -5.55 5.59
N PRO A 40 9.91 -4.23 5.48
CA PRO A 40 10.90 -3.52 6.26
C PRO A 40 10.78 -3.78 7.77
N ASP A 41 11.92 -3.91 8.45
CA ASP A 41 11.93 -4.18 9.88
C ASP A 41 11.45 -3.00 10.73
N GLY A 42 10.72 -3.32 11.79
CA GLY A 42 10.25 -2.37 12.80
C GLY A 42 9.15 -1.43 12.29
N LEU A 43 8.33 -1.87 11.34
CA LEU A 43 7.12 -1.15 10.94
C LEU A 43 6.09 -1.14 12.09
N ASP A 44 5.55 0.05 12.36
CA ASP A 44 4.43 0.27 13.29
C ASP A 44 3.08 0.15 12.57
N LEU A 45 3.05 0.41 11.26
CA LEU A 45 1.83 0.49 10.46
C LEU A 45 2.07 0.01 9.02
N VAL A 46 1.15 -0.80 8.51
CA VAL A 46 1.06 -1.16 7.08
C VAL A 46 -0.30 -0.72 6.56
N VAL A 47 -0.30 -0.02 5.43
CA VAL A 47 -1.52 0.46 4.76
C VAL A 47 -1.70 -0.30 3.45
N LEU A 48 -2.87 -0.93 3.30
CA LEU A 48 -3.39 -1.38 2.02
C LEU A 48 -4.19 -0.23 1.42
N PRO A 49 -3.70 0.42 0.35
CA PRO A 49 -4.38 1.58 -0.20
C PRO A 49 -5.65 1.17 -0.97
N GLY A 50 -6.59 2.11 -1.05
CA GLY A 50 -7.78 1.98 -1.89
C GLY A 50 -7.47 2.10 -3.39
N GLY A 51 -8.53 1.95 -4.18
CA GLY A 51 -8.52 2.07 -5.63
C GLY A 51 -9.16 0.88 -6.32
N PHE A 52 -8.68 0.58 -7.53
CA PHE A 52 -9.17 -0.50 -8.39
C PHE A 52 -8.02 -1.45 -8.72
N SER A 53 -7.48 -2.12 -7.70
CA SER A 53 -6.39 -3.09 -7.90
C SER A 53 -6.79 -4.12 -8.95
N TYR A 54 -5.94 -4.35 -9.95
CA TYR A 54 -6.23 -5.20 -11.12
C TYR A 54 -7.53 -4.80 -11.86
N GLY A 55 -7.94 -3.53 -11.79
CA GLY A 55 -9.16 -3.03 -12.39
C GLY A 55 -10.45 -3.62 -11.83
N ASP A 56 -10.39 -4.27 -10.65
CA ASP A 56 -11.51 -5.01 -10.05
C ASP A 56 -12.12 -6.09 -10.99
N TYR A 57 -11.33 -6.62 -11.93
CA TYR A 57 -11.81 -7.47 -13.03
C TYR A 57 -12.62 -8.71 -12.63
N LEU A 58 -12.28 -9.38 -11.52
CA LEU A 58 -13.08 -10.48 -10.99
C LEU A 58 -14.13 -9.98 -9.99
N ARG A 59 -13.65 -9.26 -8.97
CA ARG A 59 -14.38 -8.54 -7.93
C ARG A 59 -13.36 -7.65 -7.23
N SER A 60 -13.80 -6.55 -6.62
CA SER A 60 -12.92 -5.67 -5.85
C SER A 60 -12.00 -6.44 -4.90
N GLY A 61 -10.69 -6.20 -5.05
CA GLY A 61 -9.62 -6.83 -4.26
C GLY A 61 -9.43 -8.34 -4.42
N ALA A 62 -10.26 -9.06 -5.18
CA ALA A 62 -10.21 -10.53 -5.23
C ALA A 62 -8.90 -11.05 -5.86
N MET A 63 -8.40 -10.37 -6.89
CA MET A 63 -7.11 -10.71 -7.51
C MET A 63 -5.94 -10.26 -6.63
N ALA A 64 -6.00 -9.07 -6.03
CA ALA A 64 -4.96 -8.56 -5.14
C ALA A 64 -4.75 -9.46 -3.90
N ALA A 65 -5.81 -10.08 -3.38
CA ALA A 65 -5.70 -11.02 -2.27
C ALA A 65 -4.96 -12.33 -2.61
N LYS A 66 -4.66 -12.59 -3.89
CA LYS A 66 -4.02 -13.81 -4.41
C LYS A 66 -2.77 -13.53 -5.24
N SER A 67 -2.27 -12.29 -5.26
CA SER A 67 -1.26 -11.81 -6.20
C SER A 67 0.16 -11.74 -5.65
#